data_AF-A0A9D2P1J4-F1
#
_entry.id   AF-A0A9D2P1J4-F1
#
_cell.length_a   1.000
_cell.length_b   1.000
_cell.length_c   1.000
_cell.angle_alpha   90.00
_cell.angle_beta   90.00
_cell.angle_gamma   90.00
#
_symmetry.space_group_name_H-M   'P 1'
#
loop_
_entity.id
_entity.type
_entity.pdbx_description
1 polymer ?
#
loop_
_entity_poly.entity_id
_entity_poly.type
_entity_poly.pdbx_seq_one_letter_code
_entity_poly.pdbx_strand_id
1 'polypeptide(L)'
;MTYQDLMEAIAGRIAKLWPERMLYRDFCPADHKRPSGFLYVTNASYEDANLFLVQWTFEAELTLYAATDSYDAESTEALRLDQLKVLSAFGGPAIQVGDRSVVLTVGAPSPGPGEAYVTFSASWIDARPAAADPDVPPSDAPLMEHYELNLSTNKE
;
A
#
# COMPACT_ATOMS: atom_id res chain seq x y z
N MET A 1 -14.31 -1.74 5.01
CA MET A 1 -13.05 -2.10 4.32
C MET A 1 -12.05 -2.55 5.37
N THR A 2 -11.35 -3.67 5.13
CA THR A 2 -10.29 -4.19 6.01
C THR A 2 -8.92 -3.72 5.54
N TYR A 3 -7.89 -3.81 6.40
CA TYR A 3 -6.51 -3.57 5.98
C TYR A 3 -6.06 -4.58 4.90
N GLN A 4 -6.64 -5.79 4.86
CA GLN A 4 -6.35 -6.79 3.84
C GLN A 4 -6.81 -6.31 2.45
N ASP A 5 -7.98 -5.65 2.37
CA ASP A 5 -8.48 -5.09 1.11
C ASP A 5 -7.53 -4.00 0.57
N LEU A 6 -7.02 -3.13 1.44
CA LEU A 6 -6.02 -2.12 1.09
C LEU A 6 -4.71 -2.78 0.62
N MET A 7 -4.26 -3.82 1.33
CA MET A 7 -3.08 -4.59 0.99
C MET A 7 -3.22 -5.23 -0.41
N GLU A 8 -4.36 -5.86 -0.72
CA GLU A 8 -4.64 -6.40 -2.05
C GLU A 8 -4.64 -5.34 -3.14
N ALA A 9 -5.18 -4.13 -2.88
CA ALA A 9 -5.14 -3.03 -3.82
C ALA A 9 -3.71 -2.55 -4.10
N ILE A 10 -2.87 -2.42 -3.07
CA ILE A 10 -1.44 -2.06 -3.20
C ILE A 10 -0.72 -3.14 -4.02
N ALA A 11 -0.89 -4.41 -3.65
CA ALA A 11 -0.27 -5.53 -4.35
C ALA A 11 -0.69 -5.62 -5.82
N GLY A 12 -1.98 -5.41 -6.10
CA GLY A 12 -2.51 -5.39 -7.46
C GLY A 12 -1.93 -4.25 -8.31
N ARG A 13 -1.65 -3.09 -7.71
CA ARG A 13 -0.98 -1.98 -8.40
C ARG A 13 0.50 -2.28 -8.66
N ILE A 14 1.20 -2.87 -7.71
CA ILE A 14 2.61 -3.29 -7.89
C ILE A 14 2.72 -4.40 -8.95
N ALA A 15 1.85 -5.39 -8.93
CA ALA A 15 1.86 -6.49 -9.90
C ALA A 15 1.67 -5.99 -11.35
N LYS A 16 0.97 -4.86 -11.56
CA LYS A 16 0.84 -4.24 -12.88
C LYS A 16 2.14 -3.62 -13.39
N LEU A 17 3.06 -3.23 -12.51
CA LEU A 17 4.37 -2.71 -12.92
C LEU A 17 5.23 -3.81 -13.53
N TRP A 18 5.12 -5.02 -12.98
CA TRP A 18 5.90 -6.17 -13.40
C TRP A 18 5.09 -7.46 -13.34
N PRO A 19 4.27 -7.77 -14.37
CA PRO A 19 3.39 -8.94 -14.37
C PRO A 19 4.12 -10.28 -14.23
N GLU A 20 5.37 -10.36 -14.66
CA GLU A 20 6.19 -11.57 -14.62
C GLU A 20 7.05 -11.70 -13.36
N ARG A 21 7.17 -10.63 -12.55
CA ARG A 21 7.95 -10.68 -11.31
C ARG A 21 7.11 -11.24 -10.18
N MET A 22 7.69 -12.16 -9.41
CA MET A 22 7.02 -12.71 -8.25
C MET A 22 6.88 -11.63 -7.16
N LEU A 23 5.69 -11.52 -6.58
CA LEU A 23 5.41 -10.67 -5.43
C LEU A 23 4.98 -11.56 -4.25
N TYR A 24 5.89 -11.80 -3.33
CA TYR A 24 5.65 -12.52 -2.09
C TYR A 24 4.83 -11.65 -1.13
N ARG A 25 3.89 -12.25 -0.38
CA ARG A 25 2.94 -11.51 0.50
C ARG A 25 2.87 -12.00 1.94
N ASP A 26 3.23 -13.26 2.17
CA ASP A 26 3.11 -13.94 3.47
C ASP A 26 4.47 -14.50 3.90
N PHE A 27 5.11 -15.21 2.97
CA PHE A 27 6.43 -15.78 3.17
C PHE A 27 7.32 -15.57 1.94
N CYS A 28 8.54 -15.09 2.18
CA CYS A 28 9.61 -15.03 1.19
C CYS A 28 10.59 -16.19 1.44
N PRO A 29 10.70 -17.18 0.55
CA PRO A 29 11.61 -18.30 0.73
C PRO A 29 13.08 -17.87 0.61
N ALA A 30 13.99 -18.66 1.19
CA ALA A 30 15.42 -18.37 1.13
C ALA A 30 15.96 -18.37 -0.32
N ASP A 31 15.41 -19.23 -1.18
CA ASP A 31 15.67 -19.34 -2.62
C ASP A 31 14.65 -18.57 -3.46
N HIS A 32 14.26 -17.37 -3.01
CA HIS A 32 13.33 -16.53 -3.74
C HIS A 32 13.82 -16.21 -5.15
N LYS A 33 12.87 -16.13 -6.09
CA LYS A 33 13.16 -15.77 -7.48
C LYS A 33 13.70 -14.35 -7.53
N ARG A 34 14.70 -14.09 -8.36
CA ARG A 34 15.24 -12.75 -8.57
C ARG A 34 15.11 -12.38 -10.05
N PRO A 35 14.63 -11.16 -10.40
CA PRO A 35 14.12 -10.12 -9.50
C PRO A 35 12.72 -10.44 -8.96
N SER A 36 12.44 -10.04 -7.72
CA SER A 36 11.12 -10.19 -7.08
C SER A 36 10.88 -9.07 -6.06
N GLY A 37 9.67 -9.03 -5.51
CA GLY A 37 9.36 -8.21 -4.35
C GLY A 37 8.74 -9.03 -3.23
N PHE A 38 8.90 -8.56 -1.99
CA PHE A 38 8.21 -9.06 -0.82
C PHE A 38 7.47 -7.90 -0.16
N LEU A 39 6.16 -8.02 -0.03
CA LEU A 39 5.29 -6.97 0.49
C LEU A 39 4.56 -7.49 1.71
N TYR A 40 4.77 -6.84 2.86
CA TYR A 40 4.23 -7.28 4.13
C TYR A 40 3.74 -6.11 4.97
N VAL A 41 2.80 -6.38 5.86
CA VAL A 41 2.21 -5.40 6.77
C VAL A 41 3.07 -5.33 8.02
N THR A 42 3.53 -4.14 8.39
CA THR A 42 4.31 -3.89 9.60
C THR A 42 3.40 -3.50 10.77
N ASN A 43 2.33 -2.77 10.49
CA ASN A 43 1.34 -2.36 11.48
C ASN A 43 -0.05 -2.28 10.85
N ALA A 44 -1.05 -2.81 11.55
CA ALA A 44 -2.45 -2.61 11.25
C ALA A 44 -3.21 -2.57 12.56
N SER A 45 -3.64 -1.38 12.96
CA SER A 45 -4.40 -1.16 14.18
C SER A 45 -5.54 -0.19 13.93
N TYR A 46 -6.49 -0.15 14.85
CA TYR A 46 -7.50 0.88 14.87
C TYR A 46 -7.81 1.31 16.30
N GLU A 47 -8.23 2.55 16.44
CA GLU A 47 -8.71 3.12 17.69
C GLU A 47 -10.09 3.74 17.50
N ASP A 48 -10.81 3.89 18.61
CA ASP A 48 -12.16 4.44 18.60
C ASP A 48 -12.11 5.93 18.25
N ALA A 49 -12.67 6.29 17.09
CA ALA A 49 -12.90 7.69 16.73
C ALA A 49 -14.22 8.20 17.33
N ASN A 50 -15.25 7.35 17.36
CA ASN A 50 -16.49 7.54 18.12
C ASN A 50 -17.21 6.19 18.33
N LEU A 51 -18.47 6.22 18.78
CA LEU A 51 -19.25 5.01 19.04
C LEU A 51 -19.36 4.09 17.81
N PHE A 52 -19.49 4.66 16.61
CA PHE A 52 -19.78 3.94 15.37
C PHE A 52 -18.57 3.83 14.42
N LEU A 53 -17.55 4.67 14.61
CA LEU A 53 -16.41 4.79 13.71
C LEU A 53 -15.09 4.48 14.43
N VAL A 54 -14.17 3.91 13.68
CA VAL A 54 -12.78 3.70 14.11
C VAL A 54 -11.84 4.41 13.15
N GLN A 55 -10.73 4.90 13.67
CA GLN A 55 -9.61 5.38 12.87
C GLN A 55 -8.60 4.25 12.73
N TRP A 56 -8.37 3.82 11.50
CA TRP A 56 -7.33 2.85 11.16
C TRP A 56 -5.98 3.53 11.03
N THR A 57 -4.94 2.85 11.49
CA THR A 57 -3.54 3.16 11.21
C THR A 57 -2.92 1.95 10.54
N PHE A 58 -2.30 2.18 9.38
CA PHE A 58 -1.72 1.14 8.55
C PHE A 58 -0.31 1.50 8.13
N GLU A 59 0.58 0.52 8.21
CA GLU A 59 1.94 0.59 7.69
C GLU A 59 2.30 -0.74 7.02
N ALA A 60 2.97 -0.66 5.89
CA ALA A 60 3.49 -1.80 5.15
C ALA A 60 4.83 -1.47 4.50
N GLU A 61 5.60 -2.51 4.22
CA GLU A 61 6.90 -2.41 3.56
C GLU A 61 6.98 -3.36 2.37
N LEU A 62 7.53 -2.85 1.28
CA LEU A 62 7.92 -3.59 0.09
C LEU A 62 9.44 -3.66 0.02
N THR A 63 9.99 -4.86 0.15
CA THR A 63 11.36 -5.18 -0.19
C THR A 63 11.45 -5.57 -1.67
N LEU A 64 12.38 -4.99 -2.41
CA LEU A 64 12.67 -5.27 -3.81
C LEU A 64 14.03 -5.96 -3.90
N TYR A 65 14.07 -7.12 -4.53
CA TYR A 65 15.30 -7.88 -4.75
C TYR A 65 15.82 -7.67 -6.17
N ALA A 66 17.10 -7.30 -6.29
CA ALA A 66 17.75 -7.11 -7.57
C ALA A 66 17.81 -8.41 -8.37
N ALA A 67 17.83 -8.29 -9.71
CA ALA A 67 18.31 -9.38 -10.54
C ALA A 67 19.80 -9.61 -10.25
N THR A 68 20.20 -10.86 -10.15
CA THR A 68 21.61 -11.26 -10.09
C THR A 68 22.09 -11.59 -11.49
N ASP A 69 23.29 -11.13 -11.85
CA ASP A 69 23.93 -11.51 -13.10
C ASP A 69 24.76 -12.80 -12.95
N SER A 70 25.53 -13.17 -13.99
CA SER A 70 26.38 -14.37 -13.99
C SER A 70 27.50 -14.37 -12.94
N TYR A 71 27.72 -13.25 -12.25
CA TYR A 71 28.71 -13.07 -11.19
C TYR A 71 28.05 -12.81 -9.83
N ASP A 72 26.74 -13.05 -9.72
CA ASP A 72 25.92 -12.69 -8.55
C ASP A 72 26.01 -11.20 -8.19
N ALA A 73 26.37 -10.33 -9.15
CA ALA A 73 26.46 -8.91 -8.93
C ALA A 73 25.08 -8.27 -9.01
N GLU A 74 24.78 -7.42 -8.04
CA GLU A 74 23.50 -6.73 -7.90
C GLU A 74 23.65 -5.27 -8.29
N SER A 75 22.74 -4.75 -9.12
CA SER A 75 22.76 -3.34 -9.52
C SER A 75 21.91 -2.50 -8.57
N THR A 76 22.57 -1.76 -7.67
CA THR A 76 21.90 -0.75 -6.83
C THR A 76 21.21 0.35 -7.66
N GLU A 77 21.71 0.63 -8.86
CA GLU A 77 21.07 1.60 -9.76
C GLU A 77 19.75 1.07 -10.31
N ALA A 78 19.70 -0.20 -10.72
CA ALA A 78 18.46 -0.84 -11.16
C ALA A 78 17.40 -0.86 -10.03
N LEU A 79 17.83 -1.11 -8.79
CA LEU A 79 16.96 -1.04 -7.62
C LEU A 79 16.40 0.37 -7.37
N ARG A 80 17.21 1.42 -7.54
CA ARG A 80 16.74 2.82 -7.44
C ARG A 80 15.71 3.16 -8.52
N LEU A 81 15.91 2.65 -9.74
CA LEU A 81 14.92 2.81 -10.82
C LEU A 81 13.61 2.08 -10.49
N ASP A 82 13.70 0.90 -9.88
CA ASP A 82 12.52 0.15 -9.46
C ASP A 82 11.78 0.83 -8.30
N GLN A 83 12.49 1.40 -7.31
CA GLN A 83 11.88 2.26 -6.29
C GLN A 83 11.15 3.45 -6.93
N LEU A 84 11.79 4.13 -7.89
CA LEU A 84 11.19 5.28 -8.57
C LEU A 84 9.92 4.88 -9.34
N LYS A 85 9.89 3.70 -9.97
CA LYS A 85 8.68 3.19 -10.64
C LYS A 85 7.56 2.95 -9.65
N VAL A 86 7.84 2.38 -8.49
CA VAL A 86 6.84 2.20 -7.43
C VAL A 86 6.34 3.57 -6.97
N LEU A 87 7.21 4.50 -6.58
CA LEU A 87 6.81 5.85 -6.19
C LEU A 87 5.92 6.52 -7.25
N SER A 88 6.30 6.41 -8.52
CA SER A 88 5.55 6.98 -9.64
C SER A 88 4.16 6.33 -9.80
N ALA A 89 4.04 5.03 -9.56
CA ALA A 89 2.77 4.30 -9.62
C ALA A 89 1.78 4.75 -8.53
N PHE A 90 2.30 5.22 -7.41
CA PHE A 90 1.52 5.72 -6.28
C PHE A 90 1.51 7.25 -6.17
N GLY A 91 2.12 7.97 -7.11
CA GLY A 91 2.12 9.44 -7.14
C GLY A 91 0.80 10.07 -7.61
N GLY A 92 -0.18 9.25 -8.02
CA GLY A 92 -1.53 9.69 -8.35
C GLY A 92 -2.41 9.96 -7.12
N PRO A 93 -3.72 10.24 -7.31
CA PRO A 93 -4.64 10.40 -6.21
C PRO A 93 -4.78 9.09 -5.39
N ALA A 94 -5.58 9.16 -4.32
CA ALA A 94 -5.93 8.05 -3.44
C ALA A 94 -6.10 6.70 -4.17
N ILE A 95 -5.69 5.61 -3.52
CA ILE A 95 -5.92 4.27 -4.03
C ILE A 95 -7.39 3.87 -3.84
N GLN A 96 -8.02 3.38 -4.90
CA GLN A 96 -9.37 2.83 -4.83
C GLN A 96 -9.35 1.43 -4.20
N VAL A 97 -10.16 1.24 -3.17
CA VAL A 97 -10.35 -0.03 -2.46
C VAL A 97 -11.85 -0.27 -2.30
N GLY A 98 -12.43 -1.08 -3.19
CA GLY A 98 -13.89 -1.23 -3.26
C GLY A 98 -14.58 0.11 -3.53
N ASP A 99 -15.45 0.53 -2.60
CA ASP A 99 -16.18 1.79 -2.60
C ASP A 99 -15.47 2.92 -1.81
N ARG A 100 -14.22 2.70 -1.36
CA ARG A 100 -13.41 3.67 -0.61
C ARG A 100 -12.21 4.16 -1.41
N SER A 101 -11.77 5.38 -1.09
CA SER A 101 -10.54 5.96 -1.61
C SER A 101 -9.59 6.29 -0.45
N VAL A 102 -8.42 5.65 -0.41
CA VAL A 102 -7.44 5.82 0.67
C VAL A 102 -6.22 6.58 0.18
N VAL A 103 -5.84 7.65 0.87
CA VAL A 103 -4.59 8.37 0.56
C VAL A 103 -3.43 7.59 1.18
N LEU A 104 -2.45 7.23 0.35
CA LEU A 104 -1.22 6.57 0.78
C LEU A 104 -0.09 7.59 0.83
N THR A 105 0.68 7.58 1.91
CA THR A 105 2.02 8.16 1.93
C THR A 105 3.01 7.07 1.55
N VAL A 106 3.86 7.36 0.56
CA VAL A 106 4.84 6.38 0.05
C VAL A 106 6.24 6.97 0.16
N GLY A 107 7.17 6.20 0.74
CA GLY A 107 8.56 6.58 0.91
C GLY A 107 9.50 5.57 0.27
N ALA A 108 10.67 6.02 -0.16
CA ALA A 108 11.75 5.16 -0.64
C ALA A 108 13.00 5.39 0.22
N PRO A 109 13.19 4.61 1.30
CA PRO A 109 14.43 4.63 2.07
C PRO A 109 15.66 4.29 1.21
N SER A 110 16.85 4.61 1.73
CA SER A 110 18.10 4.24 1.08
C SER A 110 18.17 2.72 0.84
N PRO A 111 18.51 2.27 -0.38
CA PRO A 111 18.73 0.85 -0.66
C PRO A 111 19.84 0.25 0.20
N GLY A 112 19.66 -1.01 0.58
CA GLY A 112 20.73 -1.84 1.11
C GLY A 112 21.53 -2.52 -0.01
N PRO A 113 22.54 -3.34 0.35
CA PRO A 113 23.17 -4.26 -0.61
C PRO A 113 22.14 -5.25 -1.14
N GLY A 114 21.93 -5.28 -2.46
CA GLY A 114 21.02 -6.24 -3.12
C GLY A 114 19.52 -6.03 -2.97
N GLU A 115 19.14 -5.12 -2.08
CA GLU A 115 17.77 -4.91 -1.67
C GLU A 115 17.43 -3.43 -1.63
N ALA A 116 16.20 -3.10 -2.00
CA ALA A 116 15.66 -1.76 -1.82
C ALA A 116 14.30 -1.81 -1.16
N TYR A 117 13.95 -0.75 -0.45
CA TYR A 117 12.76 -0.70 0.39
C TYR A 117 11.81 0.38 -0.12
N VAL A 118 10.50 0.13 -0.02
CA VAL A 118 9.47 1.14 -0.20
C VAL A 118 8.49 1.00 0.95
N THR A 119 8.22 2.10 1.64
CA THR A 119 7.28 2.13 2.76
C THR A 119 5.94 2.70 2.31
N PHE A 120 4.86 2.16 2.86
CA PHE A 120 3.50 2.63 2.66
C PHE A 120 2.90 2.92 4.03
N SER A 121 2.28 4.08 4.19
CA SER A 121 1.47 4.37 5.36
C SER A 121 0.16 5.04 4.98
N ALA A 122 -0.88 4.76 5.77
CA ALA A 122 -2.19 5.35 5.61
C ALA A 122 -2.92 5.45 6.94
N SER A 123 -3.82 6.42 7.00
CA SER A 123 -4.82 6.54 8.05
C SER A 123 -6.16 6.87 7.40
N TRP A 124 -7.21 6.19 7.82
CA TRP A 124 -8.57 6.44 7.34
C TRP A 124 -9.58 6.13 8.45
N ILE A 125 -10.76 6.75 8.33
CA ILE A 125 -11.89 6.46 9.20
C ILE A 125 -12.82 5.49 8.48
N ASP A 126 -13.28 4.44 9.16
CA ASP A 126 -14.31 3.55 8.64
C ASP A 126 -15.28 3.14 9.74
N ALA A 127 -16.39 2.51 9.34
CA ALA A 127 -17.31 1.89 10.29
C ALA A 127 -16.53 0.91 11.18
N ARG A 128 -16.89 0.89 12.46
CA ARG A 128 -16.38 -0.10 13.41
C ARG A 128 -16.55 -1.50 12.79
N PRO A 129 -15.49 -2.32 12.72
CA PRO A 129 -15.64 -3.72 12.38
C PRO A 129 -16.64 -4.29 13.37
N ALA A 130 -17.81 -4.74 12.89
CA ALA A 130 -18.87 -5.20 13.77
C ALA A 130 -18.24 -6.20 14.75
N ALA A 131 -18.50 -6.02 16.05
CA ALA A 131 -18.41 -7.16 16.94
C ALA A 131 -19.22 -8.26 16.26
N ALA A 132 -18.70 -9.49 16.19
CA ALA A 132 -19.44 -10.64 15.67
C ALA A 132 -20.60 -11.02 16.61
N ASP A 133 -21.32 -10.02 17.13
CA ASP A 133 -22.52 -10.13 17.89
C ASP A 133 -23.68 -10.02 16.89
N PRO A 134 -24.36 -11.14 16.58
CA PRO A 134 -25.44 -11.19 15.60
C PRO A 134 -26.63 -10.27 15.96
N ASP A 135 -26.68 -9.74 17.17
CA ASP A 135 -27.73 -8.82 17.64
C ASP A 135 -27.40 -7.32 17.44
N VAL A 136 -26.20 -6.97 16.97
CA VAL A 136 -25.82 -5.58 16.65
C VAL A 136 -26.04 -5.31 15.16
N PRO A 137 -27.00 -4.46 14.78
CA PRO A 137 -27.24 -4.14 13.37
C PRO A 137 -26.01 -3.47 12.73
N PRO A 138 -25.72 -3.74 11.45
CA PRO A 138 -24.61 -3.10 10.73
C PRO A 138 -24.76 -1.57 10.79
N SER A 139 -23.64 -0.88 11.00
CA SER A 139 -23.60 0.58 11.14
C SER A 139 -23.99 1.28 9.84
N ASP A 140 -25.02 2.13 9.87
CA ASP A 140 -25.48 3.01 8.77
C ASP A 140 -24.59 4.26 8.60
N ALA A 141 -23.32 4.21 9.02
CA ALA A 141 -22.43 5.35 8.89
C ALA A 141 -22.27 5.76 7.40
N PRO A 142 -22.39 7.06 7.08
CA PRO A 142 -22.24 7.53 5.71
C PRO A 142 -20.84 7.22 5.19
N LEU A 143 -20.77 6.75 3.94
CA LEU A 143 -19.53 6.43 3.23
C LEU A 143 -18.67 7.70 3.11
N MET A 144 -17.35 7.58 3.21
CA MET A 144 -16.44 8.70 3.01
C MET A 144 -16.54 9.20 1.56
N GLU A 145 -17.00 10.44 1.37
CA GLU A 145 -17.23 11.03 0.05
C GLU A 145 -15.94 11.64 -0.55
N HIS A 146 -15.74 11.44 -1.86
CA HIS A 146 -14.66 12.06 -2.64
C HIS A 146 -15.11 13.42 -3.18
N TYR A 147 -14.41 14.48 -2.80
CA TYR A 147 -14.64 15.83 -3.35
C TYR A 147 -13.47 16.28 -4.24
N GLU A 148 -13.80 16.81 -5.42
CA GLU A 148 -12.85 17.43 -6.35
C GLU A 148 -13.19 18.93 -6.45
N LEU A 149 -12.23 19.80 -6.08
CA LEU A 149 -12.40 21.25 -6.07
C LEU A 149 -11.75 21.86 -7.32
N ASN A 150 -12.57 22.28 -8.28
CA ASN A 150 -12.13 23.04 -9.45
C ASN A 150 -12.12 24.54 -9.13
N LEU A 151 -10.95 25.05 -8.73
CA LEU A 151 -10.73 26.48 -8.46
C LEU A 151 -10.34 27.21 -9.75
N SER A 152 -11.24 28.04 -10.29
CA SER A 152 -10.93 28.98 -11.37
C SER A 152 -10.86 30.40 -10.82
N THR A 153 -9.68 31.03 -10.92
CA THR A 153 -9.49 32.44 -10.55
C THR A 153 -9.90 33.33 -11.72
N ASN A 154 -10.92 34.16 -11.55
CA ASN A 154 -11.15 35.27 -12.48
C ASN A 154 -10.05 36.32 -12.23
N LYS A 155 -9.25 36.62 -13.25
CA LYS A 155 -8.36 37.79 -13.24
C LYS A 155 -9.22 39.02 -13.50
N GLU A 156 -9.32 39.91 -12.51
CA GLU A 156 -9.71 41.32 -12.72
C GLU A 156 -8.59 42.10 -13.42
#